data_AF-A0A8H7NKC6-F1
#
_entry.id   AF-A0A8H7NKC6-F1
#
_cell.length_a   1.000
_cell.length_b   1.000
_cell.length_c   1.000
_cell.angle_alpha   90.00
_cell.angle_beta   90.00
_cell.angle_gamma   90.00
#
_symmetry.space_group_name_H-M   'P 1'
#
loop_
_entity.id
_entity.type
_entity.pdbx_description
1 polymer ?
#
loop_
_entity_poly.entity_id
_entity_poly.type
_entity_poly.pdbx_seq_one_letter_code
_entity_poly.pdbx_strand_id
1 'polypeptide(L)'
;MANHELLTDDYVAELLAKDAQDCSLKYSAMGMEGFRSNKKPANLPKPNTRFLRHIIKDTDTHNKALLAKEAAESKARLEDLEHSEEVKRLKSNPNSHDIRRRQLGDIHAILGARDAGGPRTANRPLGVETLEDTEVGPAAKVATRHSQRI
;
A
#
# COMPACT_ATOMS: atom_id res chain seq x y z
N MET A 1 -30.29 63.19 -10.39
CA MET A 1 -30.86 61.83 -10.42
C MET A 1 -30.24 61.09 -11.59
N ALA A 2 -29.13 60.36 -11.39
CA ALA A 2 -28.44 59.63 -12.48
C ALA A 2 -27.50 58.52 -11.96
N ASN A 3 -27.84 57.84 -10.86
CA ASN A 3 -27.02 56.72 -10.34
C ASN A 3 -27.57 55.34 -10.75
N HIS A 4 -28.69 55.26 -11.48
CA HIS A 4 -29.35 54.01 -11.84
C HIS A 4 -28.79 53.33 -13.11
N GLU A 5 -28.11 54.07 -13.99
CA GLU A 5 -27.45 53.49 -15.18
C GLU A 5 -26.30 52.54 -14.80
N LEU A 6 -25.60 52.81 -13.69
CA LEU A 6 -24.50 51.98 -13.18
C LEU A 6 -24.96 50.71 -12.46
N LEU A 7 -26.26 50.56 -12.21
CA LEU A 7 -26.84 49.42 -11.50
C LEU A 7 -27.94 48.75 -12.32
N THR A 8 -27.90 48.92 -13.64
CA THR A 8 -28.79 48.20 -14.56
C THR A 8 -28.25 46.78 -14.76
N ASP A 9 -29.13 45.78 -14.79
CA ASP A 9 -28.75 44.37 -14.91
C ASP A 9 -27.87 44.10 -16.15
N ASP A 10 -28.09 44.82 -17.25
CA ASP A 10 -27.26 44.72 -18.46
C ASP A 10 -25.79 45.10 -18.20
N TYR A 11 -25.56 46.15 -17.40
CA TYR A 11 -24.21 46.55 -17.00
C TYR A 11 -23.55 45.50 -16.10
N VAL A 12 -24.31 44.90 -15.18
CA VAL A 12 -23.83 43.81 -14.32
C VAL A 12 -23.51 42.55 -15.14
N ALA A 13 -24.33 42.23 -16.14
CA ALA A 13 -24.10 41.12 -17.06
C ALA A 13 -22.83 41.33 -17.89
N GLU A 14 -22.62 42.53 -18.42
CA GLU A 14 -21.38 42.87 -19.12
C GLU A 14 -20.15 42.80 -18.21
N LEU A 15 -20.27 43.24 -16.96
CA LEU A 15 -19.18 43.18 -15.98
C LEU A 15 -18.83 41.71 -15.64
N LEU A 16 -19.84 40.88 -15.40
CA LEU A 16 -19.67 39.44 -15.16
C LEU A 16 -19.05 38.73 -16.37
N ALA A 17 -19.47 39.09 -17.59
CA ALA A 17 -18.90 38.52 -18.81
C ALA A 17 -17.41 38.87 -18.93
N LYS A 18 -17.03 40.13 -18.66
CA LYS A 18 -15.63 40.57 -18.66
C LYS A 18 -14.81 39.85 -17.58
N ASP A 19 -15.31 39.78 -16.35
CA ASP A 19 -14.65 39.07 -15.25
C ASP A 19 -14.48 37.57 -15.54
N ALA A 20 -15.47 36.93 -16.18
CA ALA A 20 -15.40 35.52 -16.56
C ALA A 20 -14.30 35.26 -17.62
N GLN A 21 -14.15 36.16 -18.61
CA GLN A 21 -13.07 36.07 -19.60
C GLN A 21 -11.70 36.21 -18.93
N ASP A 22 -11.54 37.19 -18.04
CA ASP A 22 -10.31 37.40 -17.29
C ASP A 22 -9.97 36.21 -16.38
N CYS A 23 -10.98 35.63 -15.73
CA CYS A 23 -10.85 34.43 -14.91
C CYS A 23 -10.44 33.22 -15.75
N SER A 24 -11.03 33.03 -16.93
CA SER A 24 -10.68 31.96 -17.87
C SER A 24 -9.23 32.07 -18.36
N LEU A 25 -8.79 33.29 -18.70
CA LEU A 25 -7.42 33.56 -19.10
C LEU A 25 -6.43 33.27 -17.97
N LYS A 26 -6.72 33.75 -16.75
CA LYS A 26 -5.90 33.49 -15.55
C LYS A 26 -5.85 32.01 -15.21
N TYR A 27 -6.95 31.29 -15.32
CA TYR A 27 -7.01 29.84 -15.11
C TYR A 27 -6.17 29.08 -16.14
N SER A 28 -6.24 29.48 -17.42
CA SER A 28 -5.44 28.84 -18.46
C SER A 28 -3.94 29.06 -18.26
N ALA A 29 -3.54 30.25 -17.79
CA ALA A 29 -2.14 30.59 -17.59
C ALA A 29 -1.54 30.05 -16.28
N MET A 30 -2.28 30.12 -15.17
CA MET A 30 -1.78 29.83 -13.81
C MET A 30 -2.50 28.66 -13.13
N GLY A 31 -3.48 28.05 -13.79
CA GLY A 31 -4.32 27.02 -13.20
C GLY A 31 -5.06 27.53 -11.96
N MET A 32 -5.31 26.62 -11.02
CA MET A 32 -5.90 26.96 -9.72
C MET A 32 -5.04 27.90 -8.88
N GLU A 33 -3.74 28.05 -9.19
CA GLU A 33 -2.84 28.94 -8.44
C GLU A 33 -3.07 30.42 -8.76
N GLY A 34 -3.71 30.75 -9.88
CA GLY A 34 -4.09 32.12 -10.24
C GLY A 34 -5.18 32.72 -9.33
N PHE A 35 -6.02 31.87 -8.71
CA PHE A 35 -7.06 32.26 -7.76
C PHE A 35 -6.60 32.20 -6.30
N ARG A 36 -5.45 31.58 -6.03
CA ARG A 36 -4.87 31.63 -4.70
C ARG A 36 -4.32 33.03 -4.52
N SER A 37 -4.73 33.73 -3.47
CA SER A 37 -4.08 34.97 -3.07
C SER A 37 -2.61 34.66 -2.77
N ASN A 38 -1.75 34.83 -3.77
CA ASN A 38 -0.35 34.39 -3.77
C ASN A 38 0.53 35.15 -2.76
N LYS A 39 -0.08 35.94 -1.88
CA LYS A 39 0.59 36.59 -0.77
C LYS A 39 -0.18 36.30 0.50
N LYS A 40 0.04 35.09 1.05
CA LYS A 40 -0.13 34.90 2.49
C LYS A 40 0.72 35.99 3.16
N PRO A 41 0.16 36.77 4.08
CA PRO A 41 0.90 37.86 4.69
C PRO A 41 2.19 37.30 5.31
N ALA A 42 3.30 38.03 5.16
CA ALA A 42 4.64 37.56 5.56
C ALA A 42 4.73 37.16 7.04
N ASN A 43 3.76 37.60 7.86
CA ASN A 43 3.66 37.32 9.29
C ASN A 43 2.89 36.03 9.64
N LEU A 44 2.44 35.23 8.65
CA LEU A 44 1.81 33.96 8.96
C LEU A 44 2.88 32.94 9.40
N PRO A 45 2.69 32.24 10.54
CA PRO A 45 3.58 31.16 10.92
C PRO A 45 3.66 30.11 9.82
N LYS A 46 4.84 29.50 9.67
CA LYS A 46 5.08 28.45 8.67
C LYS A 46 3.97 27.39 8.77
N PRO A 47 3.35 26.99 7.66
CA PRO A 47 2.25 26.04 7.70
C PRO A 47 2.76 24.72 8.29
N ASN A 48 1.94 24.08 9.13
CA ASN A 48 2.29 22.84 9.82
C ASN A 48 2.24 21.61 8.89
N THR A 49 2.86 21.71 7.72
CA THR A 49 2.81 20.66 6.70
C THR A 49 3.63 19.45 7.08
N ARG A 50 4.69 19.59 7.89
CA ARG A 50 5.53 18.46 8.28
C ARG A 50 4.75 17.49 9.18
N PHE A 51 4.10 18.00 10.22
CA PHE A 51 3.31 17.19 11.14
C PHE A 51 2.13 16.52 10.43
N LEU A 52 1.36 17.30 9.65
CA LEU A 52 0.19 16.76 8.94
C LEU A 52 0.58 15.70 7.91
N ARG A 53 1.69 15.91 7.17
CA ARG A 53 2.22 14.87 6.28
C ARG A 53 2.64 13.61 7.02
N HIS A 54 3.17 13.76 8.24
CA HIS A 54 3.59 12.61 9.03
C HIS A 54 2.40 11.79 9.49
N ILE A 55 1.36 12.43 10.03
CA ILE A 55 0.12 11.74 10.42
C ILE A 55 -0.45 10.95 9.24
N ILE A 56 -0.60 11.59 8.08
CA ILE A 56 -1.17 10.93 6.90
C ILE A 56 -0.31 9.73 6.49
N LYS A 57 1.02 9.90 6.45
CA LYS A 57 1.93 8.82 6.08
C LYS A 57 1.86 7.66 7.08
N ASP A 58 1.83 7.94 8.37
CA ASP A 58 1.81 6.93 9.43
C ASP A 58 0.47 6.18 9.44
N THR A 59 -0.64 6.87 9.16
CA THR A 59 -1.94 6.22 8.99
C THR A 59 -1.98 5.34 7.74
N ASP A 60 -1.43 5.81 6.63
CA ASP A 60 -1.42 5.06 5.37
C ASP A 60 -0.56 3.80 5.46
N THR A 61 0.61 3.89 6.10
CA THR A 61 1.48 2.72 6.32
C THR A 61 0.83 1.69 7.22
N HIS A 62 0.20 2.13 8.32
CA HIS A 62 -0.55 1.25 9.22
C HIS A 62 -1.72 0.58 8.50
N ASN A 63 -2.54 1.33 7.77
CA ASN A 63 -3.68 0.80 7.03
C ASN A 63 -3.24 -0.20 5.95
N LYS A 64 -2.15 0.10 5.25
CA LYS A 64 -1.57 -0.84 4.27
C LYS A 64 -1.08 -2.12 4.93
N ALA A 65 -0.44 -2.03 6.09
CA ALA A 65 0.01 -3.19 6.85
C ALA A 65 -1.18 -4.03 7.34
N LEU A 66 -2.25 -3.38 7.80
CA LEU A 66 -3.47 -4.03 8.25
C LEU A 66 -4.16 -4.77 7.09
N LEU A 67 -4.34 -4.10 5.95
CA LEU A 67 -4.90 -4.71 4.74
C LEU A 67 -4.05 -5.89 4.23
N ALA A 68 -2.72 -5.77 4.29
CA ALA A 68 -1.83 -6.86 3.90
C ALA A 68 -1.97 -8.07 4.84
N LYS A 69 -2.10 -7.84 6.15
CA LYS A 69 -2.34 -8.88 7.15
C LYS A 69 -3.68 -9.58 6.91
N GLU A 70 -4.76 -8.82 6.73
CA GLU A 70 -6.09 -9.36 6.44
C GLU A 70 -6.12 -10.16 5.14
N ALA A 71 -5.45 -9.66 4.09
CA ALA A 71 -5.36 -10.37 2.82
C ALA A 71 -4.57 -11.67 2.93
N ALA A 72 -3.45 -11.68 3.68
CA ALA A 72 -2.67 -12.88 3.93
C ALA A 72 -3.46 -13.92 4.76
N GLU A 73 -4.16 -13.47 5.80
CA GLU A 73 -5.01 -14.34 6.62
C GLU A 73 -6.17 -14.93 5.82
N SER A 74 -6.85 -14.11 5.02
CA SER A 74 -7.92 -14.55 4.13
C SER A 74 -7.43 -15.58 3.11
N LYS A 75 -6.25 -15.34 2.52
CA LYS A 75 -5.64 -16.26 1.57
C LYS A 75 -5.27 -17.59 2.22
N ALA A 76 -4.61 -17.57 3.38
CA ALA A 76 -4.26 -18.78 4.12
C ALA A 76 -5.52 -19.59 4.49
N ARG A 77 -6.58 -18.90 4.93
CA ARG A 77 -7.86 -19.54 5.24
C ARG A 77 -8.50 -20.21 4.02
N LEU A 78 -8.38 -19.62 2.84
CA LEU A 78 -8.88 -20.22 1.60
C LEU A 78 -8.05 -21.46 1.22
N GLU A 79 -6.73 -21.36 1.27
CA GLU A 79 -5.82 -22.48 1.00
C GLU A 79 -6.07 -23.67 1.95
N ASP A 80 -6.32 -23.41 3.24
CA ASP A 80 -6.67 -24.45 4.21
C ASP A 80 -7.99 -25.16 3.86
N LEU A 81 -9.00 -24.39 3.43
CA LEU A 81 -10.28 -24.96 3.00
C LEU A 81 -10.11 -25.80 1.73
N GLU A 82 -9.42 -25.29 0.72
CA GLU A 82 -9.12 -26.01 -0.52
C GLU A 82 -8.32 -27.29 -0.25
N HIS A 83 -7.30 -27.22 0.60
CA HIS A 83 -6.52 -28.39 0.97
C HIS A 83 -7.38 -29.43 1.70
N SER A 84 -8.26 -28.99 2.60
CA SER A 84 -9.18 -29.87 3.31
C SER A 84 -10.18 -30.55 2.36
N GLU A 85 -10.65 -29.83 1.34
CA GLU A 85 -11.56 -30.35 0.31
C GLU A 85 -10.84 -31.33 -0.61
N GLU A 86 -9.64 -31.02 -1.06
CA GLU A 86 -8.84 -31.91 -1.91
C GLU A 86 -8.52 -33.21 -1.17
N VAL A 87 -8.12 -33.12 0.09
CA VAL A 87 -7.89 -34.29 0.95
C VAL A 87 -9.18 -35.12 1.10
N LYS A 88 -10.36 -34.50 1.18
CA LYS A 88 -11.64 -35.23 1.19
C LYS A 88 -11.94 -35.89 -0.16
N ARG A 89 -11.67 -35.21 -1.29
CA ARG A 89 -11.86 -35.75 -2.64
C ARG A 89 -10.99 -36.99 -2.89
N LEU A 90 -9.72 -36.92 -2.52
CA LEU A 90 -8.78 -38.05 -2.63
C LEU A 90 -9.22 -39.26 -1.79
N LYS A 91 -9.91 -39.03 -0.68
CA LYS A 91 -10.48 -40.10 0.18
C LYS A 91 -11.77 -40.68 -0.39
N SER A 92 -12.62 -39.85 -1.01
CA SER A 92 -13.93 -40.30 -1.50
C SER A 92 -13.88 -40.97 -2.86
N ASN A 93 -12.98 -40.56 -3.77
CA ASN A 93 -12.84 -41.18 -5.09
C ASN A 93 -11.36 -41.29 -5.50
N PRO A 94 -10.64 -42.32 -5.03
CA PRO A 94 -9.22 -42.49 -5.33
C PRO A 94 -9.01 -42.90 -6.79
N ASN A 95 -8.08 -42.24 -7.49
CA ASN A 95 -7.69 -42.61 -8.84
C ASN A 95 -6.88 -43.92 -8.82
N SER A 96 -6.87 -44.69 -9.92
CA SER A 96 -6.07 -45.92 -10.05
C SER A 96 -4.58 -45.70 -9.76
N HIS A 97 -4.06 -44.51 -10.09
CA HIS A 97 -2.70 -44.10 -9.79
C HIS A 97 -2.45 -43.94 -8.27
N ASP A 98 -3.43 -43.44 -7.52
CA ASP A 98 -3.32 -43.23 -6.06
C ASP A 98 -3.45 -44.54 -5.30
N ILE A 99 -4.33 -45.44 -5.77
CA ILE A 99 -4.43 -46.81 -5.28
C ILE A 99 -3.08 -47.52 -5.45
N ARG A 100 -2.48 -47.42 -6.66
CA ARG A 100 -1.16 -47.99 -6.93
C ARG A 100 -0.08 -47.42 -6.03
N ARG A 101 -0.04 -46.09 -5.83
CA ARG A 101 0.92 -45.45 -4.91
C ARG A 101 0.80 -45.98 -3.50
N ARG A 102 -0.42 -46.12 -2.98
CA ARG A 102 -0.68 -46.66 -1.64
C ARG A 102 -0.26 -48.12 -1.52
N GLN A 103 -0.65 -48.96 -2.47
CA GLN A 103 -0.27 -50.38 -2.51
C GLN A 103 1.25 -50.56 -2.57
N LEU A 104 1.94 -49.77 -3.39
CA LEU A 104 3.40 -49.78 -3.42
C LEU A 104 3.97 -49.34 -2.07
N GLY A 105 3.46 -48.28 -1.44
CA GLY A 105 3.89 -47.85 -0.11
C GLY A 105 3.73 -48.94 0.95
N ASP A 106 2.59 -49.63 0.97
CA ASP A 106 2.31 -50.74 1.89
C ASP A 106 3.28 -51.92 1.67
N ILE A 107 3.56 -52.25 0.40
CA ILE A 107 4.54 -53.27 0.02
C ILE A 107 5.94 -52.88 0.53
N HIS A 108 6.38 -51.62 0.34
CA HIS A 108 7.69 -51.16 0.83
C HIS A 108 7.79 -51.17 2.37
N ALA A 109 6.69 -50.85 3.07
CA ALA A 109 6.64 -50.90 4.53
C ALA A 109 6.75 -52.33 5.07
N ILE A 110 6.09 -53.29 4.42
CA ILE A 110 6.13 -54.72 4.79
C ILE A 110 7.50 -55.34 4.46
N LEU A 111 8.09 -54.97 3.33
CA LEU A 111 9.43 -55.43 2.91
C LEU A 111 10.57 -54.81 3.75
N GLY A 112 10.26 -53.92 4.70
CA GLY A 112 11.27 -53.33 5.57
C GLY A 112 12.31 -52.50 4.82
N ALA A 113 12.01 -52.08 3.58
CA ALA A 113 12.87 -51.24 2.76
C ALA A 113 12.83 -49.79 3.27
N ARG A 114 13.26 -49.60 4.51
CA ARG A 114 13.78 -48.33 4.98
C ARG A 114 15.15 -48.19 4.32
N ASP A 115 15.30 -47.18 3.47
CA ASP A 115 16.56 -46.75 2.85
C ASP A 115 16.97 -47.42 1.53
N ALA A 116 16.20 -47.14 0.47
CA ALA A 116 16.80 -46.97 -0.86
C ALA A 116 16.11 -45.78 -1.53
N GLY A 117 16.90 -44.73 -1.79
CA GLY A 117 16.43 -43.37 -2.08
C GLY A 117 15.40 -43.25 -3.19
N GLY A 118 14.28 -42.59 -2.88
CA GLY A 118 13.40 -41.98 -3.88
C GLY A 118 13.81 -40.54 -4.16
N PRO A 119 13.64 -40.03 -5.40
CA PRO A 119 14.13 -38.72 -5.80
C PRO A 119 13.41 -37.65 -4.98
N ARG A 120 14.20 -36.77 -4.34
CA ARG A 120 13.71 -35.50 -3.83
C ARG A 120 13.19 -34.73 -5.05
N THR A 121 11.89 -34.78 -5.30
CA THR A 121 11.24 -33.80 -6.16
C THR A 121 11.49 -32.45 -5.52
N ALA A 122 12.45 -31.72 -6.09
CA ALA A 122 12.71 -30.34 -5.82
C ALA A 122 11.46 -29.55 -6.19
N ASN A 123 10.56 -29.40 -5.24
CA ASN A 123 9.53 -28.36 -5.17
C ASN A 123 9.14 -28.23 -3.69
N ARG A 124 10.14 -27.87 -2.89
CA ARG A 124 9.90 -27.12 -1.67
C ARG A 124 9.78 -25.66 -2.13
N PRO A 125 8.62 -24.98 -2.03
CA PRO A 125 8.67 -23.52 -2.04
C PRO A 125 9.57 -23.18 -0.85
N LEU A 126 10.70 -22.54 -1.14
CA LEU A 126 11.62 -22.04 -0.13
C LEU A 126 10.75 -21.32 0.90
N GLY A 127 10.74 -21.89 2.12
CA GLY A 127 10.17 -21.21 3.26
C GLY A 127 10.75 -19.82 3.26
N VAL A 128 9.86 -18.84 3.31
CA VAL A 128 10.21 -17.48 3.67
C VAL A 128 11.00 -17.62 4.96
N GLU A 129 12.32 -17.41 4.88
CA GLU A 129 13.12 -17.24 6.06
C GLU A 129 12.45 -16.10 6.82
N THR A 130 11.86 -16.44 7.96
CA THR A 130 11.57 -15.45 8.99
C THR A 130 12.91 -14.87 9.36
N LEU A 131 13.26 -13.79 8.67
CA LEU A 131 14.37 -12.92 9.03
C LEU A 131 14.16 -12.56 10.49
N GLU A 132 15.05 -13.16 11.26
CA GLU A 132 15.48 -12.77 12.58
C GLU A 132 15.38 -11.26 12.75
N ASP A 133 14.87 -10.89 13.92
CA ASP A 133 14.76 -9.54 14.46
C ASP A 133 15.88 -8.61 13.97
N THR A 134 15.55 -7.76 12.99
CA THR A 134 16.35 -6.56 12.74
C THR A 134 15.76 -5.44 13.57
N GLU A 135 16.16 -5.40 14.84
CA GLU A 135 16.19 -4.15 15.58
C GLU A 135 17.09 -3.17 14.82
N VAL A 136 16.49 -2.24 14.07
CA VAL A 136 17.21 -1.04 13.62
C VAL A 136 17.11 -0.01 14.74
N GLY A 137 17.94 -0.19 15.76
CA GLY A 137 18.33 0.90 16.66
C GLY A 137 19.06 1.98 15.85
N PRO A 138 18.77 3.27 16.07
CA PRO A 138 19.36 4.34 15.27
C PRO A 138 20.87 4.45 15.51
N ALA A 139 21.64 4.38 14.43
CA ALA A 139 23.06 4.69 14.38
C ALA A 139 23.34 6.07 15.01
N ALA A 140 23.93 6.06 16.21
CA ALA A 140 24.54 7.23 16.81
C ALA A 140 25.75 7.65 15.95
N LYS A 141 25.56 8.64 15.08
CA LYS A 141 26.68 9.39 14.51
C LYS A 141 27.40 10.10 15.64
N VAL A 142 28.54 9.57 16.06
CA VAL A 142 29.55 10.32 16.80
C VAL A 142 30.12 11.35 15.83
N ALA A 143 29.48 12.51 15.76
CA ALA A 143 30.04 13.71 15.14
C ALA A 143 30.83 14.46 16.20
N THR A 144 32.14 14.38 16.07
CA THR A 144 33.16 15.18 16.74
C THR A 144 32.75 16.65 16.80
N ARG A 145 32.39 17.16 17.98
CA ARG A 145 32.34 18.61 18.22
C ARG A 145 33.76 19.10 18.44
N HIS A 146 34.38 19.56 17.36
CA HIS A 146 35.59 20.35 17.46
C HIS A 146 35.22 21.69 18.11
N SER A 147 35.72 21.91 19.32
CA SER A 147 35.60 23.15 20.07
C SER A 147 36.38 24.24 19.33
N GLN A 148 35.69 25.26 18.83
CA GLN A 148 36.30 26.56 18.61
C GLN A 148 35.62 27.56 19.54
N ARG A 149 36.36 27.87 20.61
CA ARG A 149 36.31 29.15 21.29
C ARG A 149 36.83 30.22 20.32
N ILE A 150 36.04 31.28 20.13
CA ILE A 150 36.34 32.72 20.29
C ILE A 150 35.17 33.47 19.66
#